data_AF-A0A3T1B785-F1
#
_entry.id   AF-A0A3T1B785-F1
#
_cell.length_a   1.000
_cell.length_b   1.000
_cell.length_c   1.000
_cell.angle_alpha   90.00
_cell.angle_beta   90.00
_cell.angle_gamma   90.00
#
_symmetry.space_group_name_H-M   'P 1'
#
loop_
_entity.id
_entity.type
_entity.pdbx_description
1 polymer ?
#
loop_
_entity_poly.entity_id
_entity_poly.type
_entity_poly.pdbx_seq_one_letter_code
_entity_poly.pdbx_strand_id
1 'polypeptide(L)'
;MKDDHGSLPVALLISMLALSISGLLSSALLSQVKDVRRAGDRGLAISSAEAGLQVALGQIRAAVDGDGKGVPSLLPCGSLAGSVSPAPGNGYKVEITYLSATGGRLVCPPPYAPATARLRAQDVTDGTGGGTARTSTVAARVLEATYTFRVPNAQIPMGLIHNYPGGELCMDALTDQPAAGDEVWMMPCDAQRPHRQMFAYVSSMALAHPKPPQSAGTDMCLDATRPATANQVVVTFQPCVVPLDDTTTQSPPRQLWTLHAGHASFAGTDDAKTLNGWCVNLQNPGAKQSRLVYAKCTSSQYNVTSTMQPEPSVGAGAAGESTEQLVNYQQFGRCLDVTEGNVLYGYLIAWPCTANPVPANISWNQRFILPAVTDKTTGGTGRVTATRSAVLHCLRSPRSAAAGQYVTVVPCATALAAEVTWIRYVAHKDSTKSYTLVDTAGLCLAPSETELYTRLGDKIGRITVAPCDGGLLQKWNAVVAPSTGLTDIQER
;
A
#
# COMPACT_ATOMS: atom_id res chain seq x y z
N MET A 1 -67.54 61.35 29.81
CA MET A 1 -67.79 60.72 28.49
C MET A 1 -66.65 61.13 27.59
N LYS A 2 -65.78 60.19 27.25
CA LYS A 2 -64.57 60.37 26.42
C LYS A 2 -64.80 59.46 25.20
N ASP A 3 -64.77 60.04 24.01
CA ASP A 3 -65.12 59.38 22.74
C ASP A 3 -64.11 58.29 22.35
N ASP A 4 -64.57 57.03 22.32
CA ASP A 4 -63.84 55.84 21.82
C ASP A 4 -64.13 55.60 20.32
N HIS A 5 -64.11 56.64 19.48
CA HIS A 5 -64.41 56.53 18.05
C HIS A 5 -63.23 56.13 17.15
N GLY A 6 -62.06 55.79 17.72
CA GLY A 6 -60.85 55.40 16.97
C GLY A 6 -60.31 53.98 17.20
N SER A 7 -60.87 53.21 18.13
CA SER A 7 -60.29 51.94 18.60
C SER A 7 -60.59 50.73 17.69
N LEU A 8 -61.72 50.75 16.98
CA LEU A 8 -62.22 49.64 16.16
C LEU A 8 -61.35 49.35 14.91
N PRO A 9 -60.94 50.34 14.09
CA PRO A 9 -60.08 50.07 12.93
C PRO A 9 -58.65 49.68 13.34
N VAL A 10 -58.14 50.17 14.47
CA VAL A 10 -56.81 49.78 15.00
C VAL A 10 -56.83 48.33 15.50
N ALA A 11 -57.89 47.90 16.18
CA ALA A 11 -58.06 46.50 16.62
C ALA A 11 -58.17 45.52 15.43
N LEU A 12 -58.84 45.93 14.34
CA LEU A 12 -58.93 45.13 13.11
C LEU A 12 -57.58 44.99 12.39
N LEU A 13 -56.79 46.07 12.33
CA LEU A 13 -55.43 46.01 11.75
C LEU A 13 -54.49 45.12 12.57
N ILE A 14 -54.55 45.20 13.90
CA ILE A 14 -53.72 44.36 14.79
C ILE A 14 -54.12 42.89 14.66
N SER A 15 -55.42 42.57 14.58
CA SER A 15 -55.87 41.18 14.40
C SER A 15 -55.51 40.62 13.01
N MET A 16 -55.62 41.40 11.94
CA MET A 16 -55.14 40.98 10.61
C MET A 16 -53.62 40.76 10.58
N LEU A 17 -52.84 41.64 11.23
CA LEU A 17 -51.38 41.49 11.34
C LEU A 17 -51.00 40.27 12.18
N ALA A 18 -51.69 40.02 13.29
CA ALA A 18 -51.47 38.85 14.12
C ALA A 18 -51.77 37.54 13.36
N LEU A 19 -52.84 37.53 12.56
CA LEU A 19 -53.20 36.38 11.73
C LEU A 19 -52.20 36.15 10.59
N SER A 20 -51.71 37.21 9.94
CA SER A 20 -50.72 37.08 8.86
C SER A 20 -49.36 36.60 9.37
N ILE A 21 -48.89 37.11 10.52
CA ILE A 21 -47.66 36.66 11.18
C ILE A 21 -47.80 35.21 11.66
N SER A 22 -48.95 34.84 12.25
CA SER A 22 -49.21 33.46 12.70
C SER A 22 -49.23 32.47 11.53
N GLY A 23 -49.78 32.89 10.37
CA GLY A 23 -49.76 32.09 9.15
C GLY A 23 -48.35 31.85 8.61
N LEU A 24 -47.51 32.89 8.58
CA LEU A 24 -46.11 32.79 8.13
C LEU A 24 -45.24 31.97 9.08
N LEU A 25 -45.42 32.12 10.40
CA LEU A 25 -44.70 31.32 11.39
C LEU A 25 -45.11 29.84 11.31
N SER A 26 -46.40 29.55 11.11
CA SER A 26 -46.88 28.17 10.97
C SER A 26 -46.30 27.48 9.74
N SER A 27 -46.24 28.16 8.59
CA SER A 27 -45.66 27.58 7.37
C SER A 27 -44.14 27.39 7.50
N ALA A 28 -43.44 28.34 8.12
CA ALA A 28 -42.00 28.22 8.40
C ALA A 28 -41.68 27.05 9.34
N LEU A 29 -42.44 26.88 10.43
CA LEU A 29 -42.28 25.76 11.36
C LEU A 29 -42.58 24.41 10.68
N LEU A 30 -43.62 24.35 9.84
CA LEU A 30 -43.92 23.14 9.07
C LEU A 30 -42.82 22.79 8.06
N SER A 31 -42.17 23.79 7.45
CA SER A 31 -41.00 23.57 6.59
C SER A 31 -39.82 23.04 7.40
N GLN A 32 -39.48 23.69 8.52
CA GLN A 32 -38.39 23.27 9.39
C GLN A 32 -38.59 21.85 9.92
N VAL A 33 -39.80 21.49 10.36
CA VAL A 33 -40.11 20.13 10.82
C VAL A 33 -39.96 19.10 9.69
N LYS A 34 -40.35 19.45 8.46
CA LYS A 34 -40.15 18.56 7.29
C LYS A 34 -38.67 18.39 6.96
N ASP A 35 -37.88 19.46 7.02
CA ASP A 35 -36.45 19.42 6.71
C ASP A 35 -35.66 18.65 7.76
N VAL A 36 -35.96 18.86 9.06
CA VAL A 36 -35.36 18.10 10.17
C VAL A 36 -35.72 16.61 10.06
N ARG A 37 -36.98 16.27 9.75
CA ARG A 37 -37.38 14.87 9.53
C ARG A 37 -36.65 14.26 8.34
N ARG A 38 -36.55 14.95 7.20
CA ARG A 38 -35.79 14.47 6.03
C ARG A 38 -34.31 14.26 6.34
N ALA A 39 -33.69 15.16 7.10
CA ALA A 39 -32.29 15.02 7.51
C ALA A 39 -32.09 13.81 8.43
N GLY A 40 -32.99 13.61 9.41
CA GLY A 40 -32.98 12.43 10.28
C GLY A 40 -33.19 11.12 9.51
N ASP A 41 -34.15 11.08 8.60
CA ASP A 41 -34.43 9.93 7.74
C ASP A 41 -33.22 9.57 6.88
N ARG A 42 -32.52 10.58 6.34
CA ARG A 42 -31.28 10.37 5.58
C ARG A 42 -30.18 9.77 6.44
N GLY A 43 -29.96 10.30 7.65
CA GLY A 43 -28.94 9.77 8.56
C GLY A 43 -29.18 8.30 8.93
N LEU A 44 -30.45 7.92 9.17
CA LEU A 44 -30.84 6.54 9.46
C LEU A 44 -30.64 5.61 8.26
N ALA A 45 -31.00 6.06 7.05
CA ALA A 45 -30.84 5.28 5.83
C ALA A 45 -29.35 4.99 5.54
N ILE A 46 -28.48 5.99 5.69
CA ILE A 46 -27.03 5.83 5.52
C ILE A 46 -26.47 4.88 6.58
N SER A 47 -26.84 5.08 7.86
CA SER A 47 -26.37 4.21 8.95
C SER A 47 -26.77 2.75 8.74
N SER A 48 -27.98 2.50 8.22
CA SER A 48 -28.47 1.15 7.92
C SER A 48 -27.71 0.51 6.75
N ALA A 49 -27.44 1.28 5.68
CA ALA A 49 -26.63 0.82 4.57
C ALA A 49 -25.18 0.51 4.99
N GLU A 50 -24.57 1.34 5.85
CA GLU A 50 -23.23 1.10 6.41
C GLU A 50 -23.17 -0.18 7.24
N ALA A 51 -24.17 -0.41 8.10
CA ALA A 51 -24.30 -1.65 8.86
C ALA A 51 -24.41 -2.86 7.93
N GLY A 52 -25.17 -2.75 6.83
CA GLY A 52 -25.23 -3.77 5.80
C GLY A 52 -23.87 -4.09 5.18
N LEU A 53 -23.10 -3.07 4.77
CA LEU A 53 -21.75 -3.26 4.24
C LEU A 53 -20.83 -3.97 5.24
N GLN A 54 -20.91 -3.62 6.53
CA GLN A 54 -20.12 -4.27 7.58
C GLN A 54 -20.50 -5.75 7.76
N VAL A 55 -21.80 -6.08 7.71
CA VAL A 55 -22.26 -7.47 7.79
C VAL A 55 -21.80 -8.27 6.57
N ALA A 56 -21.95 -7.72 5.36
CA ALA A 56 -21.49 -8.38 4.14
C ALA A 56 -19.98 -8.62 4.15
N LEU A 57 -19.20 -7.64 4.61
CA LEU A 57 -17.76 -7.77 4.80
C LEU A 57 -17.42 -8.85 5.82
N GLY A 58 -18.15 -8.90 6.95
CA GLY A 58 -17.99 -9.92 7.98
C GLY A 58 -18.20 -11.33 7.43
N GLN A 59 -19.27 -11.54 6.65
CA GLN A 59 -19.57 -12.82 6.00
C GLN A 59 -18.52 -13.21 4.96
N ILE A 60 -18.06 -12.25 4.13
CA ILE A 60 -16.98 -12.48 3.18
C ILE A 60 -15.68 -12.89 3.89
N ARG A 61 -15.35 -12.25 5.02
CA ARG A 61 -14.15 -12.56 5.80
C ARG A 61 -14.27 -13.87 6.60
N ALA A 62 -15.49 -14.29 6.93
CA ALA A 62 -15.75 -15.56 7.60
C ALA A 62 -15.73 -16.76 6.65
N ALA A 63 -15.71 -16.54 5.33
CA ALA A 63 -15.60 -17.58 4.31
C ALA A 63 -14.17 -18.14 4.21
N VAL A 64 -13.69 -18.74 5.31
CA VAL A 64 -12.36 -19.33 5.45
C VAL A 64 -12.45 -20.77 5.96
N ASP A 65 -11.40 -21.57 5.73
CA ASP A 65 -11.23 -22.90 6.31
C ASP A 65 -10.64 -22.85 7.73
N GLY A 66 -10.36 -24.02 8.32
CA GLY A 66 -9.78 -24.15 9.65
C GLY A 66 -8.38 -23.55 9.80
N ASP A 67 -7.67 -23.31 8.69
CA ASP A 67 -6.34 -22.70 8.64
C ASP A 67 -6.42 -21.19 8.33
N GLY A 68 -7.63 -20.63 8.17
CA GLY A 68 -7.86 -19.23 7.84
C GLY A 68 -7.68 -18.88 6.36
N LYS A 69 -7.59 -19.86 5.46
CA LYS A 69 -7.53 -19.62 4.01
C LYS A 69 -8.93 -19.42 3.45
N GLY A 70 -9.08 -18.45 2.55
CA GLY A 70 -10.37 -18.16 1.91
C GLY A 70 -10.90 -19.33 1.09
N VAL A 71 -12.17 -19.71 1.29
CA VAL A 71 -12.84 -20.80 0.58
C VAL A 71 -13.94 -20.20 -0.31
N PRO A 72 -13.76 -20.16 -1.64
CA PRO A 72 -14.70 -19.52 -2.56
C PRO A 72 -16.14 -20.06 -2.48
N SER A 73 -16.30 -21.36 -2.19
CA SER A 73 -17.61 -21.99 -2.03
C SER A 73 -18.37 -21.58 -0.77
N LEU A 74 -17.69 -20.96 0.21
CA LEU A 74 -18.30 -20.43 1.44
C LEU A 74 -18.69 -18.95 1.32
N LEU A 75 -18.39 -18.31 0.18
CA LEU A 75 -18.72 -16.91 -0.02
C LEU A 75 -20.25 -16.70 -0.09
N PRO A 76 -20.78 -15.65 0.56
CA PRO A 76 -22.22 -15.42 0.59
C PRO A 76 -22.78 -15.14 -0.81
N CYS A 77 -23.86 -15.83 -1.16
CA CYS A 77 -24.54 -15.67 -2.43
C CYS A 77 -25.93 -15.05 -2.30
N GLY A 78 -26.29 -14.24 -3.29
CA GLY A 78 -27.56 -13.53 -3.32
C GLY A 78 -27.52 -12.22 -2.52
N SER A 79 -28.69 -11.72 -2.15
CA SER A 79 -28.81 -10.52 -1.32
C SER A 79 -28.79 -10.89 0.15
N LEU A 80 -27.96 -10.20 0.93
CA LEU A 80 -28.02 -10.23 2.39
C LEU A 80 -29.04 -9.20 2.86
N ALA A 81 -29.86 -9.54 3.84
CA ALA A 81 -30.78 -8.58 4.45
C ALA A 81 -30.82 -8.80 5.97
N GLY A 82 -31.14 -7.74 6.70
CA GLY A 82 -31.26 -7.79 8.16
C GLY A 82 -31.74 -6.45 8.73
N SER A 83 -31.82 -6.37 10.05
CA SER A 83 -32.19 -5.15 10.75
C SER A 83 -31.11 -4.74 11.74
N VAL A 84 -30.81 -3.44 11.80
CA VAL A 84 -29.84 -2.85 12.74
C VAL A 84 -30.44 -2.75 14.15
N SER A 85 -31.77 -2.70 14.24
CA SER A 85 -32.50 -2.63 15.51
C SER A 85 -33.90 -3.25 15.36
N PRO A 86 -34.59 -3.60 16.47
CA PRO A 86 -35.98 -4.02 16.41
C PRO A 86 -36.96 -2.88 16.06
N ALA A 87 -36.50 -1.61 16.01
CA ALA A 87 -37.35 -0.48 15.67
C ALA A 87 -37.76 -0.50 14.18
N PRO A 88 -38.98 -0.05 13.83
CA PRO A 88 -39.44 0.07 12.46
C PRO A 88 -38.48 0.87 11.57
N GLY A 89 -38.23 0.38 10.35
CA GLY A 89 -37.49 1.14 9.32
C GLY A 89 -35.97 1.23 9.48
N ASN A 90 -35.34 0.30 10.19
CA ASN A 90 -33.87 0.21 10.33
C ASN A 90 -33.33 -1.07 9.66
N GLY A 91 -33.89 -1.42 8.50
CA GLY A 91 -33.50 -2.60 7.73
C GLY A 91 -32.41 -2.28 6.72
N TYR A 92 -31.61 -3.27 6.35
CA TYR A 92 -30.65 -3.15 5.25
C TYR A 92 -30.81 -4.31 4.26
N LYS A 93 -30.43 -4.05 3.01
CA LYS A 93 -30.23 -5.06 1.97
C LYS A 93 -28.91 -4.79 1.27
N VAL A 94 -28.11 -5.83 1.08
CA VAL A 94 -26.82 -5.79 0.40
C VAL A 94 -26.82 -6.75 -0.75
N GLU A 95 -26.50 -6.26 -1.94
CA GLU A 95 -26.24 -7.07 -3.12
C GLU A 95 -24.72 -7.23 -3.31
N ILE A 96 -24.28 -8.47 -3.49
CA ILE A 96 -22.87 -8.81 -3.65
C ILE A 96 -22.66 -9.30 -5.08
N THR A 97 -21.73 -8.68 -5.80
CA THR A 97 -21.30 -9.12 -7.13
C THR A 97 -19.82 -9.44 -7.13
N TYR A 98 -19.48 -10.72 -7.27
CA TYR A 98 -18.10 -11.18 -7.40
C TYR A 98 -17.58 -10.96 -8.83
N LEU A 99 -16.37 -10.45 -8.94
CA LEU A 99 -15.70 -10.14 -10.21
C LEU A 99 -14.34 -10.84 -10.29
N SER A 100 -13.99 -11.28 -11.49
CA SER A 100 -12.65 -11.78 -11.83
C SER A 100 -11.64 -10.63 -11.88
N ALA A 101 -10.35 -10.97 -11.99
CA ALA A 101 -9.27 -9.98 -12.18
C ALA A 101 -9.45 -9.13 -13.46
N THR A 102 -10.13 -9.66 -14.47
CA THR A 102 -10.45 -8.95 -15.72
C THR A 102 -11.73 -8.12 -15.64
N GLY A 103 -12.37 -8.06 -14.46
CA GLY A 103 -13.64 -7.35 -14.25
C GLY A 103 -14.88 -8.12 -14.69
N GLY A 104 -14.73 -9.36 -15.16
CA GLY A 104 -15.86 -10.22 -15.56
C GLY A 104 -16.65 -10.72 -14.34
N ARG A 105 -17.98 -10.71 -14.42
CA ARG A 105 -18.85 -11.21 -13.34
C ARG A 105 -18.72 -12.72 -13.18
N LEU A 106 -18.49 -13.17 -11.96
CA LEU A 106 -18.44 -14.59 -11.59
C LEU A 106 -19.84 -15.10 -11.20
N VAL A 107 -20.08 -16.39 -11.45
CA VAL A 107 -21.25 -17.11 -10.95
C VAL A 107 -21.14 -17.25 -9.43
N CYS A 108 -22.27 -17.32 -8.73
CA CYS A 108 -22.29 -17.50 -7.28
C CYS A 108 -22.78 -18.91 -6.89
N PRO A 109 -22.07 -19.67 -6.03
CA PRO A 109 -20.75 -19.32 -5.48
C PRO A 109 -19.66 -19.33 -6.55
N PRO A 110 -18.63 -18.48 -6.41
CA PRO A 110 -17.57 -18.40 -7.40
C PRO A 110 -16.75 -19.70 -7.40
N PRO A 111 -16.42 -20.24 -8.58
CA PRO A 111 -15.68 -21.51 -8.70
C PRO A 111 -14.21 -21.38 -8.27
N TYR A 112 -13.70 -20.17 -8.11
CA TYR A 112 -12.36 -19.83 -7.66
C TYR A 112 -12.37 -18.48 -6.93
N ALA A 113 -11.26 -18.11 -6.29
CA ALA A 113 -11.14 -16.85 -5.56
C ALA A 113 -11.43 -15.65 -6.47
N PRO A 114 -12.46 -14.83 -6.18
CA PRO A 114 -12.69 -13.58 -6.91
C PRO A 114 -11.49 -12.65 -6.73
N ALA A 115 -11.31 -11.69 -7.65
CA ALA A 115 -10.36 -10.60 -7.44
C ALA A 115 -10.99 -9.48 -6.61
N THR A 116 -12.24 -9.14 -6.93
CA THR A 116 -13.01 -8.13 -6.20
C THR A 116 -14.46 -8.58 -5.99
N ALA A 117 -15.14 -7.96 -5.03
CA ALA A 117 -16.58 -7.95 -4.86
C ALA A 117 -17.08 -6.51 -4.85
N ARG A 118 -18.07 -6.20 -5.68
CA ARG A 118 -18.84 -4.97 -5.53
C ARG A 118 -19.98 -5.22 -4.56
N LEU A 119 -20.04 -4.39 -3.52
CA LEU A 119 -21.08 -4.41 -2.50
C LEU A 119 -21.97 -3.20 -2.71
N ARG A 120 -23.28 -3.44 -2.86
CA ARG A 120 -24.28 -2.40 -2.98
C ARG A 120 -25.27 -2.53 -1.83
N ALA A 121 -25.17 -1.65 -0.84
CA ALA A 121 -26.02 -1.66 0.34
C ALA A 121 -27.06 -0.54 0.27
N GLN A 122 -28.27 -0.82 0.72
CA GLN A 122 -29.35 0.15 0.79
C GLN A 122 -30.23 -0.10 2.01
N ASP A 123 -30.89 0.96 2.48
CA ASP A 123 -31.96 0.87 3.47
C ASP A 123 -33.19 0.13 2.90
N VAL A 124 -33.89 -0.59 3.76
CA VAL A 124 -35.13 -1.31 3.43
C VAL A 124 -36.27 -0.75 4.28
N THR A 125 -37.05 0.13 3.66
CA THR A 125 -38.17 0.81 4.33
C THR A 125 -39.49 0.06 4.26
N ASP A 126 -39.62 -0.96 3.39
CA ASP A 126 -40.86 -1.71 3.19
C ASP A 126 -41.06 -2.88 4.18
N GLY A 127 -40.10 -3.09 5.09
CA GLY A 127 -40.13 -4.16 6.09
C GLY A 127 -39.70 -5.55 5.58
N THR A 128 -39.34 -5.68 4.30
CA THR A 128 -38.88 -6.96 3.72
C THR A 128 -37.52 -7.42 4.27
N GLY A 129 -36.79 -6.55 4.98
CA GLY A 129 -35.53 -6.83 5.68
C GLY A 129 -35.70 -7.37 7.11
N GLY A 130 -36.91 -7.76 7.53
CA GLY A 130 -37.19 -8.29 8.87
C GLY A 130 -37.55 -7.23 9.92
N GLY A 131 -37.77 -5.97 9.50
CA GLY A 131 -38.27 -4.88 10.34
C GLY A 131 -39.70 -4.48 9.99
N THR A 132 -40.35 -3.65 10.83
CA THR A 132 -41.66 -3.07 10.48
C THR A 132 -41.49 -1.98 9.42
N ALA A 133 -42.36 -1.96 8.40
CA ALA A 133 -42.31 -0.99 7.32
C ALA A 133 -42.41 0.46 7.85
N ARG A 134 -41.59 1.34 7.30
CA ARG A 134 -41.60 2.77 7.55
C ARG A 134 -42.43 3.46 6.47
N THR A 135 -43.36 4.33 6.86
CA THR A 135 -44.10 5.21 5.94
C THR A 135 -43.28 6.43 5.48
N SER A 136 -41.96 6.25 5.29
CA SER A 136 -41.11 7.35 4.82
C SER A 136 -41.26 7.52 3.31
N THR A 137 -41.34 8.77 2.86
CA THR A 137 -41.36 9.15 1.43
C THR A 137 -39.96 9.46 0.90
N VAL A 138 -38.92 9.29 1.71
CA VAL A 138 -37.52 9.52 1.31
C VAL A 138 -37.07 8.33 0.44
N ALA A 139 -36.56 8.62 -0.75
CA ALA A 139 -36.00 7.59 -1.63
C ALA A 139 -34.83 6.87 -0.93
N ALA A 140 -34.79 5.54 -1.08
CA ALA A 140 -33.71 4.72 -0.54
C ALA A 140 -32.35 5.22 -1.05
N ARG A 141 -31.39 5.36 -0.14
CA ARG A 141 -30.00 5.71 -0.47
C ARG A 141 -29.17 4.45 -0.63
N VAL A 142 -28.26 4.48 -1.60
CA VAL A 142 -27.41 3.35 -1.93
C VAL A 142 -25.97 3.71 -1.61
N LEU A 143 -25.31 2.88 -0.81
CA LEU A 143 -23.85 2.89 -0.66
C LEU A 143 -23.25 1.80 -1.54
N GLU A 144 -22.30 2.18 -2.38
CA GLU A 144 -21.48 1.24 -3.13
C GLU A 144 -20.08 1.20 -2.56
N ALA A 145 -19.48 0.02 -2.47
CA ALA A 145 -18.10 -0.19 -2.08
C ALA A 145 -17.49 -1.38 -2.82
N THR A 146 -16.17 -1.39 -2.99
CA THR A 146 -15.44 -2.49 -3.62
C THR A 146 -14.60 -3.21 -2.58
N TYR A 147 -14.86 -4.49 -2.34
CA TYR A 147 -14.00 -5.36 -1.55
C TYR A 147 -12.97 -6.06 -2.45
N THR A 148 -11.68 -5.90 -2.19
CA THR A 148 -10.62 -6.62 -2.91
C THR A 148 -10.21 -7.86 -2.13
N PHE A 149 -10.36 -9.04 -2.75
CA PHE A 149 -10.02 -10.31 -2.14
C PHE A 149 -8.50 -10.50 -2.09
N ARG A 150 -8.05 -11.12 -1.01
CA ARG A 150 -6.72 -11.71 -0.98
C ARG A 150 -6.78 -13.10 -1.56
N VAL A 151 -6.48 -13.16 -2.84
CA VAL A 151 -5.92 -14.38 -3.39
C VAL A 151 -4.53 -14.53 -2.73
N PRO A 152 -4.06 -15.73 -2.33
CA PRO A 152 -2.70 -15.94 -1.83
C PRO A 152 -1.63 -15.38 -2.78
N ASN A 153 -1.99 -15.17 -4.05
CA ASN A 153 -1.37 -14.22 -4.95
C ASN A 153 -1.73 -12.78 -4.53
N ALA A 154 -1.42 -12.37 -3.29
CA ALA A 154 -1.36 -10.96 -2.96
C ALA A 154 -0.49 -10.37 -4.06
N GLN A 155 -1.06 -9.51 -4.95
CA GLN A 155 -0.42 -9.06 -6.18
C GLN A 155 1.05 -8.87 -5.87
N ILE A 156 1.86 -9.85 -6.29
CA ILE A 156 3.26 -9.85 -5.91
C ILE A 156 3.74 -8.54 -6.51
N PRO A 157 4.22 -7.60 -5.70
CA PRO A 157 4.55 -6.29 -6.21
C PRO A 157 5.48 -6.50 -7.40
N MET A 158 5.02 -6.02 -8.54
CA MET A 158 5.69 -6.18 -9.81
C MET A 158 5.88 -4.81 -10.41
N GLY A 159 7.07 -4.58 -10.94
CA GLY A 159 7.42 -3.33 -11.59
C GLY A 159 8.42 -3.55 -12.69
N LEU A 160 8.78 -2.46 -13.34
CA LEU A 160 9.84 -2.45 -14.33
C LEU A 160 11.20 -2.44 -13.63
N ILE A 161 12.17 -3.13 -14.22
CA ILE A 161 13.58 -3.02 -13.84
C ILE A 161 14.30 -2.39 -15.02
N HIS A 162 14.70 -1.13 -14.87
CA HIS A 162 15.36 -0.39 -15.93
C HIS A 162 16.87 -0.61 -15.93
N ASN A 163 17.54 -0.35 -17.06
CA ASN A 163 18.99 -0.12 -17.05
C ASN A 163 19.33 1.37 -16.90
N TYR A 164 20.49 1.62 -16.31
CA TYR A 164 21.15 2.91 -16.37
C TYR A 164 22.02 3.04 -17.64
N PRO A 165 22.29 4.25 -18.14
CA PRO A 165 21.59 5.51 -17.93
C PRO A 165 20.36 5.62 -18.82
N GLY A 166 19.37 6.39 -18.37
CA GLY A 166 18.28 6.86 -19.20
C GLY A 166 16.97 6.08 -19.04
N GLY A 167 17.00 4.89 -18.45
CA GLY A 167 15.78 4.13 -18.15
C GLY A 167 14.98 3.67 -19.36
N GLU A 168 15.58 3.74 -20.56
CA GLU A 168 14.90 3.44 -21.83
C GLU A 168 14.70 1.93 -22.06
N LEU A 169 15.56 1.09 -21.48
CA LEU A 169 15.42 -0.36 -21.54
C LEU A 169 14.87 -0.88 -20.22
N CYS A 170 13.98 -1.85 -20.33
CA CYS A 170 13.38 -2.61 -19.26
C CYS A 170 13.78 -4.08 -19.40
N MET A 171 13.96 -4.75 -18.27
CA MET A 171 14.08 -6.20 -18.22
C MET A 171 12.83 -6.81 -18.88
N ASP A 172 13.01 -7.84 -19.70
CA ASP A 172 11.96 -8.39 -20.57
C ASP A 172 12.11 -9.91 -20.66
N ALA A 173 11.02 -10.61 -20.41
CA ALA A 173 10.89 -12.06 -20.54
C ALA A 173 10.59 -12.52 -21.98
N LEU A 174 10.49 -11.57 -22.92
CA LEU A 174 10.02 -11.65 -24.31
C LEU A 174 8.56 -12.10 -24.47
N THR A 175 8.06 -12.91 -23.54
CA THR A 175 6.69 -13.45 -23.48
C THR A 175 6.11 -13.28 -22.08
N ASP A 176 4.78 -13.33 -21.95
CA ASP A 176 4.12 -13.23 -20.63
C ASP A 176 4.20 -14.52 -19.80
N GLN A 177 4.71 -15.60 -20.38
CA GLN A 177 4.83 -16.93 -19.76
C GLN A 177 6.13 -17.61 -20.25
N PRO A 178 7.31 -17.13 -19.83
CA PRO A 178 8.57 -17.75 -20.19
C PRO A 178 8.62 -19.20 -19.71
N ALA A 179 9.20 -20.08 -20.54
CA ALA A 179 9.48 -21.47 -20.20
C ALA A 179 10.85 -21.61 -19.51
N ALA A 180 11.09 -22.78 -18.91
CA ALA A 180 12.39 -23.10 -18.35
C ALA A 180 13.47 -23.12 -19.44
N GLY A 181 14.55 -22.36 -19.24
CA GLY A 181 15.63 -22.19 -20.21
C GLY A 181 15.48 -20.97 -21.12
N ASP A 182 14.31 -20.31 -21.14
CA ASP A 182 14.15 -19.06 -21.87
C ASP A 182 15.08 -17.99 -21.31
N GLU A 183 15.60 -17.14 -22.18
CA GLU A 183 16.61 -16.17 -21.83
C GLU A 183 15.99 -14.85 -21.37
N VAL A 184 16.68 -14.14 -20.50
CA VAL A 184 16.25 -12.81 -20.04
C VAL A 184 16.95 -11.71 -20.85
N TRP A 185 16.18 -10.71 -21.27
CA TRP A 185 16.67 -9.61 -22.09
C TRP A 185 16.46 -8.26 -21.41
N MET A 186 17.21 -7.27 -21.86
CA MET A 186 16.87 -5.85 -21.74
C MET A 186 16.37 -5.40 -23.11
N MET A 187 15.15 -4.87 -23.15
CA MET A 187 14.46 -4.41 -24.35
C MET A 187 13.91 -3.01 -24.13
N PRO A 188 13.56 -2.23 -25.17
CA PRO A 188 12.89 -0.95 -24.96
C PRO A 188 11.63 -1.14 -24.13
N CYS A 189 11.39 -0.26 -23.17
CA CYS A 189 10.22 -0.36 -22.30
C CYS A 189 8.91 -0.32 -23.11
N ASP A 190 8.04 -1.30 -22.91
CA ASP A 190 6.81 -1.53 -23.67
C ASP A 190 5.58 -1.29 -22.78
N ALA A 191 5.06 -0.07 -22.82
CA ALA A 191 3.85 0.32 -22.11
C ALA A 191 2.58 -0.43 -22.59
N GLN A 192 2.61 -1.06 -23.78
CA GLN A 192 1.45 -1.77 -24.33
C GLN A 192 1.38 -3.23 -23.89
N ARG A 193 2.52 -3.83 -23.53
CA ARG A 193 2.61 -5.20 -23.01
C ARG A 193 3.41 -5.22 -21.71
N PRO A 194 2.84 -4.71 -20.61
CA PRO A 194 3.58 -4.52 -19.38
C PRO A 194 3.98 -5.84 -18.74
N HIS A 195 3.16 -6.89 -18.85
CA HIS A 195 3.38 -8.13 -18.08
C HIS A 195 4.73 -8.77 -18.37
N ARG A 196 5.09 -9.06 -19.63
CA ARG A 196 6.43 -9.59 -20.00
C ARG A 196 7.63 -8.78 -19.48
N GLN A 197 7.44 -7.51 -19.10
CA GLN A 197 8.49 -6.64 -18.52
C GLN A 197 8.32 -6.40 -17.03
N MET A 198 7.34 -7.04 -16.41
CA MET A 198 7.07 -6.93 -14.98
C MET A 198 7.80 -8.02 -14.21
N PHE A 199 8.55 -7.59 -13.20
CA PHE A 199 9.34 -8.46 -12.34
C PHE A 199 9.07 -8.13 -10.88
N ALA A 200 9.21 -9.14 -10.05
CA ALA A 200 9.09 -9.05 -8.60
C ALA A 200 10.43 -9.39 -7.93
N TYR A 201 10.83 -8.62 -6.94
CA TYR A 201 11.94 -8.91 -6.05
C TYR A 201 11.37 -9.29 -4.68
N VAL A 202 11.32 -10.60 -4.44
CA VAL A 202 10.54 -11.20 -3.33
C VAL A 202 11.40 -11.49 -2.09
N SER A 203 10.76 -11.83 -0.96
CA SER A 203 11.39 -12.09 0.34
C SER A 203 12.47 -13.16 0.31
N SER A 204 12.34 -14.16 -0.57
CA SER A 204 13.36 -15.19 -0.77
C SER A 204 14.63 -14.68 -1.48
N MET A 205 14.66 -13.39 -1.85
CA MET A 205 15.68 -12.70 -2.66
C MET A 205 15.76 -13.19 -4.11
N ALA A 206 14.71 -13.84 -4.61
CA ALA A 206 14.59 -14.15 -6.03
C ALA A 206 14.09 -12.94 -6.82
N LEU A 207 14.60 -12.81 -8.05
CA LEU A 207 13.99 -12.00 -9.08
C LEU A 207 13.05 -12.91 -9.87
N ALA A 208 11.76 -12.70 -9.70
CA ALA A 208 10.72 -13.52 -10.29
C ALA A 208 10.02 -12.76 -11.41
N HIS A 209 9.51 -13.54 -12.35
CA HIS A 209 8.48 -13.15 -13.29
C HIS A 209 7.22 -13.96 -12.90
N PRO A 210 6.36 -13.39 -12.03
CA PRO A 210 5.13 -14.04 -11.62
C PRO A 210 4.27 -14.37 -12.84
N LYS A 211 3.61 -15.52 -12.81
CA LYS A 211 2.72 -15.89 -13.89
C LYS A 211 1.46 -15.01 -13.90
N PRO A 212 0.85 -14.78 -15.07
CA PRO A 212 -0.43 -14.08 -15.11
C PRO A 212 -1.50 -14.86 -14.30
N PRO A 213 -2.44 -14.20 -13.59
CA PRO A 213 -3.38 -14.82 -12.64
C PRO A 213 -4.28 -15.97 -13.14
N GLN A 214 -4.26 -16.29 -14.44
CA GLN A 214 -5.08 -17.32 -15.08
C GLN A 214 -4.24 -18.36 -15.85
N SER A 215 -2.92 -18.30 -15.71
CA SER A 215 -1.99 -19.15 -16.44
C SER A 215 -1.74 -20.45 -15.68
N ALA A 216 -1.76 -21.58 -16.39
CA ALA A 216 -1.25 -22.84 -15.88
C ALA A 216 0.28 -22.76 -15.71
N GLY A 217 0.83 -23.59 -14.81
CA GLY A 217 2.27 -23.62 -14.54
C GLY A 217 2.68 -22.94 -13.23
N THR A 218 4.00 -22.87 -13.02
CA THR A 218 4.67 -22.29 -11.85
C THR A 218 5.23 -20.92 -12.17
N ASP A 219 5.45 -20.08 -11.16
CA ASP A 219 6.21 -18.85 -11.32
C ASP A 219 7.64 -19.14 -11.76
N MET A 220 8.21 -18.19 -12.51
CA MET A 220 9.55 -18.32 -13.07
C MET A 220 10.50 -17.34 -12.39
N CYS A 221 11.73 -17.78 -12.13
CA CYS A 221 12.76 -17.02 -11.46
C CYS A 221 13.99 -16.93 -12.34
N LEU A 222 14.69 -15.79 -12.27
CA LEU A 222 16.01 -15.62 -12.90
C LEU A 222 17.00 -16.60 -12.27
N ASP A 223 17.68 -17.36 -13.12
CA ASP A 223 18.63 -18.41 -12.74
C ASP A 223 19.93 -18.26 -13.54
N ALA A 224 21.06 -18.24 -12.83
CA ALA A 224 22.40 -18.18 -13.43
C ALA A 224 22.94 -19.56 -13.87
N THR A 225 22.21 -20.64 -13.63
CA THR A 225 22.49 -22.02 -14.03
C THR A 225 23.90 -22.53 -13.65
N ARG A 226 24.14 -22.71 -12.33
CA ARG A 226 25.32 -23.38 -11.68
C ARG A 226 26.63 -22.55 -11.61
N PRO A 227 27.59 -22.91 -10.70
CA PRO A 227 28.44 -21.93 -10.04
C PRO A 227 29.35 -21.24 -11.04
N ALA A 228 29.69 -19.98 -10.74
CA ALA A 228 30.46 -19.11 -11.61
C ALA A 228 31.78 -19.78 -12.04
N THR A 229 31.76 -20.49 -13.18
CA THR A 229 32.99 -20.85 -13.89
C THR A 229 33.67 -19.56 -14.34
N ALA A 230 34.95 -19.59 -14.72
CA ALA A 230 35.66 -18.36 -15.16
C ALA A 230 35.01 -17.64 -16.36
N ASN A 231 33.95 -18.20 -16.95
CA ASN A 231 33.23 -17.69 -18.11
C ASN A 231 31.87 -17.09 -17.72
N GLN A 232 31.44 -16.06 -18.46
CA GLN A 232 30.08 -15.54 -18.37
C GLN A 232 29.04 -16.61 -18.75
N VAL A 233 27.89 -16.57 -18.11
CA VAL A 233 26.74 -17.45 -18.41
C VAL A 233 25.50 -16.63 -18.70
N VAL A 234 24.61 -17.15 -19.52
CA VAL A 234 23.34 -16.49 -19.84
C VAL A 234 22.39 -16.63 -18.66
N VAL A 235 21.74 -15.53 -18.26
CA VAL A 235 20.65 -15.59 -17.28
C VAL A 235 19.41 -16.14 -17.98
N THR A 236 18.83 -17.19 -17.43
CA THR A 236 17.63 -17.83 -17.96
C THR A 236 16.51 -17.86 -16.92
N PHE A 237 15.28 -18.11 -17.36
CA PHE A 237 14.18 -18.45 -16.49
C PHE A 237 14.24 -19.92 -16.09
N GLN A 238 14.00 -20.20 -14.82
CA GLN A 238 13.74 -21.54 -14.32
C GLN A 238 12.55 -21.49 -13.35
N PRO A 239 11.83 -22.60 -13.12
CA PRO A 239 10.81 -22.64 -12.09
C PRO A 239 11.38 -22.15 -10.76
N CYS A 240 10.66 -21.26 -10.08
CA CYS A 240 11.07 -20.79 -8.77
C CYS A 240 11.17 -21.97 -7.79
N VAL A 241 12.31 -22.10 -7.13
CA VAL A 241 12.55 -23.20 -6.17
C VAL A 241 11.82 -22.93 -4.86
N VAL A 242 11.77 -21.67 -4.45
CA VAL A 242 11.03 -21.20 -3.28
C VAL A 242 9.76 -20.52 -3.78
N PRO A 243 8.57 -20.89 -3.28
CA PRO A 243 7.33 -20.19 -3.61
C PRO A 243 7.42 -18.69 -3.33
N LEU A 244 6.81 -17.86 -4.18
CA LEU A 244 6.95 -16.41 -4.07
C LEU A 244 6.30 -15.81 -2.82
N ASP A 245 5.37 -16.52 -2.19
CA ASP A 245 4.71 -16.17 -0.94
C ASP A 245 5.45 -16.69 0.32
N ASP A 246 6.54 -17.44 0.14
CA ASP A 246 7.38 -17.87 1.25
C ASP A 246 8.28 -16.71 1.73
N THR A 247 8.00 -16.24 2.94
CA THR A 247 8.71 -15.16 3.61
C THR A 247 9.77 -15.64 4.60
N THR A 248 9.95 -16.97 4.70
CA THR A 248 10.79 -17.62 5.71
C THR A 248 12.00 -18.33 5.09
N THR A 249 11.87 -18.75 3.83
CA THR A 249 12.91 -19.50 3.13
C THR A 249 13.65 -18.62 2.12
N GLN A 250 14.98 -18.71 2.14
CA GLN A 250 15.83 -18.06 1.16
C GLN A 250 15.99 -18.94 -0.09
N SER A 251 16.05 -18.31 -1.27
CA SER A 251 16.27 -19.02 -2.54
C SER A 251 17.66 -19.64 -2.63
N PRO A 252 17.84 -20.73 -3.38
CA PRO A 252 19.16 -21.32 -3.57
C PRO A 252 20.09 -20.35 -4.32
N PRO A 253 21.42 -20.48 -4.15
CA PRO A 253 22.40 -19.53 -4.70
C PRO A 253 22.19 -19.13 -6.16
N ARG A 254 21.81 -20.08 -7.01
CA ARG A 254 21.59 -19.85 -8.46
C ARG A 254 20.39 -18.94 -8.80
N GLN A 255 19.42 -18.79 -7.89
CA GLN A 255 18.23 -17.93 -8.02
C GLN A 255 18.24 -16.80 -6.98
N LEU A 256 19.34 -16.64 -6.24
CA LEU A 256 19.46 -15.62 -5.21
C LEU A 256 20.18 -14.40 -5.77
N TRP A 257 19.52 -13.25 -5.69
CA TRP A 257 20.04 -11.98 -6.18
C TRP A 257 20.08 -10.94 -5.08
N THR A 258 21.18 -10.18 -5.02
CA THR A 258 21.41 -9.11 -4.05
C THR A 258 21.55 -7.79 -4.79
N LEU A 259 20.64 -6.84 -4.55
CA LEU A 259 20.82 -5.49 -5.08
C LEU A 259 21.91 -4.75 -4.31
N HIS A 260 23.02 -4.47 -4.97
CA HIS A 260 24.22 -3.90 -4.35
C HIS A 260 24.09 -2.39 -4.08
N ALA A 261 24.38 -1.95 -2.86
CA ALA A 261 24.22 -0.55 -2.42
C ALA A 261 25.02 0.48 -3.24
N GLY A 262 26.28 0.17 -3.59
CA GLY A 262 27.19 1.15 -4.19
C GLY A 262 27.02 1.41 -5.70
N HIS A 263 26.44 0.47 -6.45
CA HIS A 263 26.36 0.56 -7.91
C HIS A 263 25.08 -0.07 -8.51
N ALA A 264 24.13 -0.44 -7.65
CA ALA A 264 22.79 -0.95 -7.98
C ALA A 264 22.79 -2.08 -9.03
N SER A 265 23.72 -3.02 -8.91
CA SER A 265 23.72 -4.26 -9.68
C SER A 265 23.06 -5.38 -8.89
N PHE A 266 22.48 -6.36 -9.58
CA PHE A 266 22.06 -7.62 -8.96
C PHE A 266 23.27 -8.57 -8.90
N ALA A 267 23.88 -8.66 -7.72
CA ALA A 267 25.00 -9.54 -7.44
C ALA A 267 24.50 -10.94 -7.03
N GLY A 268 25.26 -11.97 -7.40
CA GLY A 268 24.97 -13.35 -7.01
C GLY A 268 25.86 -13.85 -5.88
N THR A 269 25.71 -15.14 -5.58
CA THR A 269 26.39 -15.87 -4.51
C THR A 269 26.56 -17.33 -4.92
N ASP A 270 27.58 -18.01 -4.40
CA ASP A 270 27.76 -19.46 -4.59
C ASP A 270 27.26 -20.28 -3.40
N ASP A 271 27.04 -19.66 -2.24
CA ASP A 271 26.79 -20.33 -0.96
C ASP A 271 25.61 -19.77 -0.17
N ALA A 272 24.91 -18.75 -0.72
CA ALA A 272 23.85 -18.02 -0.04
C ALA A 272 24.30 -17.34 1.26
N LYS A 273 25.58 -16.97 1.34
CA LYS A 273 26.16 -16.26 2.50
C LYS A 273 27.08 -15.13 2.09
N THR A 274 27.88 -15.34 1.05
CA THR A 274 28.90 -14.41 0.58
C THR A 274 28.64 -14.04 -0.88
N LEU A 275 28.79 -12.76 -1.21
CA LEU A 275 28.74 -12.30 -2.59
C LEU A 275 30.02 -12.75 -3.30
N ASN A 276 29.89 -13.31 -4.49
CA ASN A 276 31.02 -13.90 -5.21
C ASN A 276 31.70 -12.94 -6.20
N GLY A 277 31.27 -11.67 -6.25
CA GLY A 277 31.80 -10.66 -7.18
C GLY A 277 31.31 -10.81 -8.62
N TRP A 278 30.26 -11.60 -8.84
CA TRP A 278 29.55 -11.71 -10.11
C TRP A 278 28.19 -11.04 -10.04
N CYS A 279 27.80 -10.40 -11.14
CA CYS A 279 26.62 -9.57 -11.28
C CYS A 279 25.86 -9.89 -12.57
N VAL A 280 24.56 -9.58 -12.58
CA VAL A 280 23.78 -9.46 -13.80
C VAL A 280 24.29 -8.26 -14.60
N ASN A 281 24.73 -8.53 -15.83
CA ASN A 281 25.27 -7.56 -16.77
C ASN A 281 24.53 -7.64 -18.11
N LEU A 282 24.51 -6.53 -18.84
CA LEU A 282 24.16 -6.51 -20.27
C LEU A 282 25.32 -7.11 -21.06
N GLN A 283 25.03 -8.09 -21.91
CA GLN A 283 26.02 -8.65 -22.84
C GLN A 283 26.53 -7.60 -23.85
N ASN A 284 25.66 -6.71 -24.32
CA ASN A 284 25.96 -5.65 -25.28
C ASN A 284 25.51 -4.29 -24.73
N PRO A 285 26.26 -3.67 -23.80
CA PRO A 285 25.89 -2.40 -23.20
C PRO A 285 25.73 -1.28 -24.24
N GLY A 286 24.67 -0.48 -24.11
CA GLY A 286 24.34 0.61 -25.04
C GLY A 286 23.59 0.18 -26.31
N ALA A 287 23.39 -1.11 -26.55
CA ALA A 287 22.50 -1.60 -27.59
C ALA A 287 21.03 -1.42 -27.19
N LYS A 288 20.14 -1.23 -28.17
CA LYS A 288 18.67 -1.15 -27.93
C LYS A 288 18.05 -2.45 -27.41
N GLN A 289 18.77 -3.55 -27.55
CA GLN A 289 18.43 -4.84 -26.98
C GLN A 289 19.72 -5.52 -26.54
N SER A 290 19.71 -6.13 -25.36
CA SER A 290 20.85 -6.88 -24.86
C SER A 290 20.37 -8.05 -24.03
N ARG A 291 20.94 -9.22 -24.26
CA ARG A 291 20.77 -10.36 -23.37
C ARG A 291 21.38 -10.03 -22.00
N LEU A 292 20.78 -10.59 -20.94
CA LEU A 292 21.37 -10.57 -19.61
C LEU A 292 22.31 -11.76 -19.42
N VAL A 293 23.52 -11.47 -18.94
CA VAL A 293 24.54 -12.45 -18.59
C VAL A 293 24.96 -12.28 -17.16
N TYR A 294 25.28 -13.37 -16.49
CA TYR A 294 25.94 -13.38 -15.20
C TYR A 294 27.45 -13.44 -15.43
N ALA A 295 28.12 -12.35 -15.10
CA ALA A 295 29.55 -12.13 -15.36
C ALA A 295 30.20 -11.40 -14.17
N LYS A 296 31.52 -11.27 -14.15
CA LYS A 296 32.19 -10.44 -13.13
C LYS A 296 31.59 -9.04 -13.09
N CYS A 297 31.34 -8.52 -11.89
CA CYS A 297 30.89 -7.14 -11.73
C CYS A 297 31.94 -6.19 -12.34
N THR A 298 31.50 -5.29 -13.22
CA THR A 298 32.40 -4.51 -14.08
C THR A 298 32.99 -3.29 -13.39
N SER A 299 32.36 -2.79 -12.33
CA SER A 299 32.76 -1.56 -11.64
C SER A 299 32.13 -1.48 -10.26
N SER A 300 32.77 -0.75 -9.35
CA SER A 300 32.17 -0.30 -8.09
C SER A 300 31.33 0.97 -8.24
N GLN A 301 31.23 1.52 -9.46
CA GLN A 301 30.47 2.72 -9.82
C GLN A 301 29.31 2.37 -10.76
N TYR A 302 28.32 3.26 -10.78
CA TYR A 302 27.20 3.18 -11.70
C TYR A 302 27.64 3.21 -13.16
N ASN A 303 27.15 2.28 -13.98
CA ASN A 303 27.57 2.15 -15.37
C ASN A 303 26.50 1.49 -16.25
N VAL A 304 26.63 1.66 -17.57
CA VAL A 304 25.68 1.18 -18.59
C VAL A 304 25.51 -0.35 -18.65
N THR A 305 26.42 -1.09 -18.03
CA THR A 305 26.54 -2.55 -18.17
C THR A 305 25.83 -3.30 -17.06
N SER A 306 26.01 -2.89 -15.81
CA SER A 306 25.57 -3.68 -14.65
C SER A 306 24.59 -2.95 -13.74
N THR A 307 24.39 -1.64 -13.92
CA THR A 307 23.51 -0.86 -13.06
C THR A 307 22.06 -1.01 -13.50
N MET A 308 21.24 -1.50 -12.58
CA MET A 308 19.82 -1.71 -12.72
C MET A 308 19.06 -0.79 -11.77
N GLN A 309 17.89 -0.32 -12.22
CA GLN A 309 17.06 0.63 -11.51
C GLN A 309 15.66 0.04 -11.38
N PRO A 310 15.42 -0.80 -10.36
CA PRO A 310 14.08 -1.33 -10.10
C PRO A 310 13.14 -0.19 -9.69
N GLU A 311 11.94 -0.18 -10.24
CA GLU A 311 10.85 0.67 -9.75
C GLU A 311 10.47 0.30 -8.30
N PRO A 312 9.86 1.22 -7.54
CA PRO A 312 9.35 0.90 -6.21
C PRO A 312 8.35 -0.27 -6.20
N SER A 313 7.63 -0.51 -7.29
CA SER A 313 6.66 -1.60 -7.39
C SER A 313 7.31 -2.98 -7.52
N VAL A 314 8.58 -3.09 -7.92
CA VAL A 314 9.30 -4.38 -8.03
C VAL A 314 9.40 -5.08 -6.67
N GLY A 315 9.48 -4.30 -5.59
CA GLY A 315 9.54 -4.81 -4.22
C GLY A 315 10.93 -4.79 -3.59
N ALA A 316 10.93 -5.10 -2.30
CA ALA A 316 12.04 -4.87 -1.38
C ALA A 316 13.02 -6.05 -1.25
N GLY A 317 12.75 -7.17 -1.90
CA GLY A 317 13.48 -8.40 -1.63
C GLY A 317 13.25 -8.85 -0.18
N ALA A 318 14.33 -9.21 0.52
CA ALA A 318 14.30 -9.54 1.95
C ALA A 318 14.35 -8.31 2.89
N ALA A 319 14.33 -7.08 2.36
CA ALA A 319 14.37 -5.90 3.21
C ALA A 319 13.08 -5.75 4.03
N GLY A 320 13.22 -5.36 5.29
CA GLY A 320 12.12 -5.18 6.23
C GLY A 320 12.60 -5.10 7.67
N GLU A 321 11.66 -5.21 8.62
CA GLU A 321 11.99 -5.09 10.05
C GLU A 321 13.00 -6.15 10.53
N SER A 322 12.90 -7.39 10.04
CA SER A 322 13.81 -8.49 10.40
C SER A 322 15.26 -8.25 9.95
N THR A 323 15.46 -7.39 8.95
CA THR A 323 16.78 -6.98 8.44
C THR A 323 17.17 -5.57 8.90
N GLU A 324 16.42 -5.00 9.85
CA GLU A 324 16.58 -3.63 10.36
C GLU A 324 16.43 -2.56 9.28
N GLN A 325 15.79 -2.84 8.15
CA GLN A 325 15.56 -1.85 7.09
C GLN A 325 14.17 -1.27 7.22
N LEU A 326 13.98 0.01 6.91
CA LEU A 326 12.67 0.68 6.89
C LEU A 326 12.15 0.75 5.45
N VAL A 327 11.28 -0.17 5.07
CA VAL A 327 10.62 -0.25 3.75
C VAL A 327 9.37 0.60 3.72
N ASN A 328 9.22 1.47 2.72
CA ASN A 328 8.05 2.33 2.58
C ASN A 328 6.86 1.57 1.96
N TYR A 329 5.64 1.87 2.40
CA TYR A 329 4.44 1.17 1.96
C TYR A 329 3.93 1.58 0.57
N GLN A 330 3.95 2.87 0.26
CA GLN A 330 3.58 3.35 -1.08
C GLN A 330 4.68 3.02 -2.10
N GLN A 331 5.92 2.99 -1.66
CA GLN A 331 7.10 2.74 -2.47
C GLN A 331 7.77 1.43 -2.03
N PHE A 332 7.09 0.29 -2.23
CA PHE A 332 7.43 -1.01 -1.62
C PHE A 332 8.86 -1.54 -1.83
N GLY A 333 9.56 -1.10 -2.88
CA GLY A 333 10.96 -1.40 -3.16
C GLY A 333 11.95 -0.33 -2.70
N ARG A 334 11.50 0.66 -1.91
CA ARG A 334 12.32 1.76 -1.41
C ARG A 334 12.48 1.66 0.11
N CYS A 335 13.72 1.79 0.55
CA CYS A 335 14.15 1.77 1.93
C CYS A 335 14.61 3.16 2.36
N LEU A 336 14.44 3.50 3.63
CA LEU A 336 15.11 4.65 4.22
C LEU A 336 16.62 4.51 4.03
N ASP A 337 17.26 5.54 3.50
CA ASP A 337 18.68 5.50 3.16
C ASP A 337 19.40 6.79 3.59
N VAL A 338 20.51 6.63 4.31
CA VAL A 338 21.49 7.71 4.48
C VAL A 338 22.18 7.92 3.15
N THR A 339 21.73 8.96 2.44
CA THR A 339 22.15 9.36 1.10
C THR A 339 23.63 9.11 0.86
N GLU A 340 23.93 8.14 0.00
CA GLU A 340 25.29 7.75 -0.42
C GLU A 340 26.21 7.28 0.72
N GLY A 341 25.64 6.85 1.85
CA GLY A 341 26.37 6.54 3.07
C GLY A 341 27.13 7.74 3.63
N ASN A 342 26.66 8.97 3.39
CA ASN A 342 27.33 10.18 3.83
C ASN A 342 26.41 11.02 4.74
N VAL A 343 26.74 11.01 6.03
CA VAL A 343 26.03 11.74 7.10
C VAL A 343 26.06 13.27 6.94
N LEU A 344 26.91 13.80 6.06
CA LEU A 344 26.99 15.24 5.77
C LEU A 344 25.99 15.69 4.70
N TYR A 345 25.29 14.77 4.03
CA TYR A 345 24.15 15.17 3.21
C TYR A 345 23.06 15.77 4.10
N GLY A 346 22.55 16.93 3.71
CA GLY A 346 21.49 17.64 4.43
C GLY A 346 20.10 16.99 4.35
N TYR A 347 20.00 15.75 3.86
CA TYR A 347 18.77 14.99 3.71
C TYR A 347 19.05 13.48 3.56
N LEU A 348 18.07 12.68 3.93
CA LEU A 348 17.99 11.24 3.59
C LEU A 348 17.12 11.03 2.34
N ILE A 349 17.14 9.82 1.77
CA ILE A 349 16.35 9.46 0.58
C ILE A 349 15.64 8.11 0.75
N ALA A 350 14.61 7.86 -0.07
CA ALA A 350 13.96 6.57 -0.20
C ALA A 350 14.61 5.76 -1.35
N TRP A 351 15.79 5.19 -1.12
CA TRP A 351 16.59 4.50 -2.15
C TRP A 351 16.11 3.05 -2.34
N PRO A 352 16.29 2.41 -3.53
CA PRO A 352 16.09 0.98 -3.68
C PRO A 352 16.63 0.17 -2.51
N CYS A 353 15.81 -0.75 -2.01
CA CYS A 353 16.21 -1.60 -0.90
C CYS A 353 17.37 -2.51 -1.30
N THR A 354 18.47 -2.39 -0.57
CA THR A 354 19.59 -3.33 -0.66
C THR A 354 19.23 -4.56 0.15
N ALA A 355 19.59 -5.73 -0.33
CA ALA A 355 19.41 -6.96 0.45
C ALA A 355 20.75 -7.69 0.52
N ASN A 356 20.90 -8.62 1.46
CA ASN A 356 22.09 -9.46 1.54
C ASN A 356 21.68 -10.82 2.08
N PRO A 357 22.29 -11.94 1.62
CA PRO A 357 21.93 -13.24 2.14
C PRO A 357 22.11 -13.36 3.66
N VAL A 358 23.03 -12.58 4.20
CA VAL A 358 23.28 -12.42 5.63
C VAL A 358 22.87 -10.99 6.04
N PRO A 359 21.80 -10.81 6.84
CA PRO A 359 21.31 -9.48 7.23
C PRO A 359 22.39 -8.57 7.85
N ALA A 360 23.34 -9.15 8.58
CA ALA A 360 24.44 -8.39 9.19
C ALA A 360 25.36 -7.68 8.17
N ASN A 361 25.35 -8.10 6.91
CA ASN A 361 26.16 -7.54 5.83
C ASN A 361 25.41 -6.48 5.00
N ILE A 362 24.13 -6.19 5.32
CA ILE A 362 23.42 -5.06 4.71
C ILE A 362 24.13 -3.77 5.12
N SER A 363 24.26 -2.84 4.17
CA SER A 363 25.02 -1.61 4.40
C SER A 363 24.36 -0.77 5.50
N TRP A 364 25.19 -0.21 6.38
CA TRP A 364 24.73 0.52 7.56
C TRP A 364 23.78 1.68 7.23
N ASN A 365 23.91 2.28 6.05
CA ASN A 365 23.11 3.42 5.61
C ASN A 365 21.64 3.07 5.36
N GLN A 366 21.28 1.79 5.31
CA GLN A 366 19.90 1.33 5.26
C GLN A 366 19.45 0.53 6.49
N ARG A 367 20.32 0.39 7.51
CA ARG A 367 20.01 -0.34 8.75
C ARG A 367 19.72 0.61 9.89
N PHE A 368 18.52 0.52 10.44
CA PHE A 368 18.00 1.34 11.50
C PHE A 368 17.40 0.48 12.62
N ILE A 369 17.96 0.62 13.82
CA ILE A 369 17.35 0.09 15.04
C ILE A 369 16.24 1.05 15.46
N LEU A 370 15.03 0.52 15.60
CA LEU A 370 13.84 1.29 15.94
C LEU A 370 13.52 1.21 17.43
N PRO A 371 12.77 2.18 17.99
CA PRO A 371 12.21 2.07 19.33
C PRO A 371 11.39 0.79 19.50
N ALA A 372 11.60 0.07 20.60
CA ALA A 372 10.83 -1.12 20.93
C ALA A 372 9.39 -0.74 21.30
N VAL A 373 8.41 -1.48 20.77
CA VAL A 373 6.99 -1.26 21.07
C VAL A 373 6.50 -2.37 21.99
N THR A 374 6.34 -2.06 23.28
CA THR A 374 5.80 -3.00 24.28
C THR A 374 4.28 -2.98 24.34
N ASP A 375 3.67 -1.85 23.98
CA ASP A 375 2.22 -1.65 23.95
C ASP A 375 1.80 -1.01 22.61
N LYS A 376 0.95 -1.72 21.87
CA LYS A 376 0.46 -1.30 20.55
C LYS A 376 -0.46 -0.08 20.60
N THR A 377 -0.96 0.31 21.77
CA THR A 377 -1.86 1.47 21.96
C THR A 377 -1.12 2.76 22.26
N THR A 378 0.08 2.68 22.82
CA THR A 378 0.91 3.84 23.18
C THR A 378 2.12 4.02 22.26
N GLY A 379 2.55 2.95 21.59
CA GLY A 379 3.73 2.96 20.74
C GLY A 379 5.02 2.82 21.55
N GLY A 380 6.15 2.82 20.85
CA GLY A 380 7.50 2.78 21.44
C GLY A 380 8.19 4.12 21.26
N THR A 381 8.62 4.75 22.36
CA THR A 381 9.31 6.05 22.31
C THR A 381 10.81 5.86 22.44
N GLY A 382 11.60 6.47 21.57
CA GLY A 382 13.05 6.40 21.66
C GLY A 382 13.76 7.01 20.46
N ARG A 383 15.02 6.62 20.25
CA ARG A 383 15.81 7.00 19.08
C ARG A 383 15.62 5.98 17.97
N VAL A 384 15.60 6.46 16.73
CA VAL A 384 15.89 5.62 15.56
C VAL A 384 17.39 5.76 15.28
N THR A 385 18.13 4.65 15.25
CA THR A 385 19.60 4.70 15.23
C THR A 385 20.24 3.84 14.15
N ALA A 386 21.37 4.30 13.61
CA ALA A 386 22.21 3.56 12.67
C ALA A 386 23.67 3.65 13.13
N THR A 387 24.48 2.61 12.94
CA THR A 387 25.88 2.60 13.39
C THR A 387 26.85 2.63 12.22
N ARG A 388 27.73 3.64 12.17
CA ARG A 388 28.80 3.76 11.17
C ARG A 388 30.15 3.80 11.90
N SER A 389 31.04 2.84 11.61
CA SER A 389 32.41 2.84 12.16
C SER A 389 32.47 3.08 13.68
N ALA A 390 31.65 2.36 14.45
CA ALA A 390 31.47 2.48 15.89
C ALA A 390 30.82 3.79 16.41
N VAL A 391 30.48 4.74 15.53
CA VAL A 391 29.69 5.92 15.90
C VAL A 391 28.21 5.63 15.72
N LEU A 392 27.44 5.81 16.80
CA LEU A 392 25.99 5.71 16.77
C LEU A 392 25.40 7.03 16.26
N HIS A 393 24.66 6.95 15.15
CA HIS A 393 23.93 8.06 14.56
C HIS A 393 22.44 7.94 14.88
N CYS A 394 21.81 9.08 15.12
CA CYS A 394 20.40 9.24 15.45
C CYS A 394 19.69 9.93 14.29
N LEU A 395 18.51 9.41 13.93
CA LEU A 395 17.60 10.07 13.00
C LEU A 395 17.09 11.38 13.64
N ARG A 396 17.27 12.50 12.95
CA ARG A 396 16.88 13.83 13.40
C ARG A 396 15.75 14.38 12.53
N SER A 397 14.60 14.64 13.15
CA SER A 397 13.49 15.36 12.54
C SER A 397 13.81 16.87 12.47
N PRO A 398 13.42 17.56 11.38
CA PRO A 398 13.41 19.02 11.36
C PRO A 398 12.27 19.63 12.20
N ARG A 399 11.33 18.80 12.68
CA ARG A 399 10.13 19.20 13.46
C ARG A 399 9.28 20.25 12.74
N SER A 400 9.33 20.27 11.42
CA SER A 400 8.64 21.20 10.54
C SER A 400 8.37 20.51 9.21
N ALA A 401 7.15 20.66 8.70
CA ALA A 401 6.73 20.17 7.37
C ALA A 401 6.96 21.22 6.27
N ALA A 402 7.68 22.32 6.54
CA ALA A 402 7.98 23.33 5.54
C ALA A 402 8.90 22.79 4.45
N ALA A 403 8.70 23.23 3.20
CA ALA A 403 9.57 22.84 2.09
C ALA A 403 11.05 23.17 2.37
N GLY A 404 11.96 22.30 1.92
CA GLY A 404 13.39 22.42 2.20
C GLY A 404 13.82 21.96 3.59
N GLN A 405 12.90 21.46 4.42
CA GLN A 405 13.20 20.86 5.72
C GLN A 405 13.21 19.34 5.62
N TYR A 406 14.37 18.73 5.88
CA TYR A 406 14.56 17.29 5.68
C TYR A 406 14.97 16.58 6.96
N VAL A 407 14.62 15.31 7.01
CA VAL A 407 15.16 14.39 8.01
C VAL A 407 16.63 14.12 7.69
N THR A 408 17.46 14.09 8.72
CA THR A 408 18.91 13.89 8.64
C THR A 408 19.37 12.85 9.66
N VAL A 409 20.65 12.49 9.64
CA VAL A 409 21.28 11.74 10.74
C VAL A 409 22.36 12.59 11.40
N VAL A 410 22.46 12.49 12.72
CA VAL A 410 23.47 13.20 13.53
C VAL A 410 24.11 12.23 14.52
N PRO A 411 25.34 12.47 15.02
CA PRO A 411 25.86 11.69 16.14
C PRO A 411 24.88 11.72 17.32
N CYS A 412 24.60 10.57 17.92
CA CYS A 412 23.70 10.50 19.07
C CYS A 412 24.33 11.16 20.30
N ALA A 413 23.63 12.14 20.88
CA ALA A 413 23.96 12.65 22.20
C ALA A 413 23.53 11.67 23.31
N THR A 414 24.10 11.81 24.51
CA THR A 414 23.68 11.03 25.69
C THR A 414 22.27 11.40 26.12
N ALA A 415 21.95 12.70 26.17
CA ALA A 415 20.61 13.21 26.43
C ALA A 415 19.67 12.96 25.24
N LEU A 416 18.41 12.70 25.53
CA LEU A 416 17.38 12.46 24.52
C LEU A 416 16.72 13.80 24.15
N ALA A 417 17.25 14.45 23.11
CA ALA A 417 16.68 15.70 22.60
C ALA A 417 15.40 15.44 21.79
N ALA A 418 14.52 16.45 21.74
CA ALA A 418 13.19 16.31 21.13
C ALA A 418 13.26 15.99 19.63
N GLU A 419 14.23 16.55 18.92
CA GLU A 419 14.46 16.37 17.49
C GLU A 419 14.99 14.99 17.10
N VAL A 420 15.54 14.20 18.04
CA VAL A 420 15.97 12.82 17.80
C VAL A 420 15.06 11.79 18.48
N THR A 421 13.96 12.24 19.04
CA THR A 421 12.95 11.39 19.70
C THR A 421 11.83 11.10 18.72
N TRP A 422 11.55 9.81 18.55
CA TRP A 422 10.50 9.29 17.69
C TRP A 422 9.59 8.37 18.48
N ILE A 423 8.32 8.35 18.12
CA ILE A 423 7.32 7.41 18.59
C ILE A 423 7.05 6.46 17.43
N ARG A 424 7.39 5.18 17.61
CA ARG A 424 7.08 4.11 16.68
C ARG A 424 5.73 3.51 17.02
N TYR A 425 4.86 3.48 16.03
CA TYR A 425 3.62 2.72 16.08
C TYR A 425 3.73 1.52 15.14
N VAL A 426 3.14 0.38 15.54
CA VAL A 426 3.05 -0.84 14.72
C VAL A 426 1.58 -1.07 14.36
N ALA A 427 1.00 -2.25 14.61
CA ALA A 427 -0.45 -2.50 14.47
C ALA A 427 -1.30 -1.75 15.53
N HIS A 428 -1.33 -0.42 15.45
CA HIS A 428 -2.12 0.47 16.32
C HIS A 428 -3.60 0.46 15.90
N LYS A 429 -4.53 0.68 16.86
CA LYS A 429 -5.99 0.68 16.62
C LYS A 429 -6.46 1.84 15.73
N ASP A 430 -5.87 3.01 15.92
CA ASP A 430 -5.99 4.15 15.01
C ASP A 430 -5.16 3.88 13.75
N SER A 431 -5.82 3.79 12.60
CA SER A 431 -5.22 3.50 11.30
C SER A 431 -4.28 4.60 10.81
N THR A 432 -4.41 5.82 11.34
CA THR A 432 -3.53 6.96 11.00
C THR A 432 -2.15 6.84 11.65
N LYS A 433 -2.08 6.12 12.77
CA LYS A 433 -0.83 5.84 13.49
C LYS A 433 -0.23 4.50 13.12
N SER A 434 -1.03 3.57 12.59
CA SER A 434 -0.55 2.21 12.35
C SER A 434 0.68 2.20 11.42
N TYR A 435 1.80 1.64 11.91
CA TYR A 435 3.08 1.52 11.20
C TYR A 435 3.76 2.84 10.83
N THR A 436 3.54 3.90 11.61
CA THR A 436 4.20 5.19 11.41
C THR A 436 5.36 5.41 12.39
N LEU A 437 6.26 6.30 12.00
CA LEU A 437 7.27 6.91 12.88
C LEU A 437 6.90 8.39 13.03
N VAL A 438 6.57 8.80 14.25
CA VAL A 438 6.07 10.15 14.55
C VAL A 438 7.09 10.90 15.38
N ASP A 439 7.44 12.12 14.99
CA ASP A 439 8.34 12.95 15.79
C ASP A 439 7.63 13.60 16.99
N THR A 440 8.38 14.33 17.82
CA THR A 440 7.83 15.04 18.99
C THR A 440 6.97 16.27 18.64
N ALA A 441 6.89 16.66 17.37
CA ALA A 441 5.97 17.70 16.88
C ALA A 441 4.65 17.08 16.36
N GLY A 442 4.50 15.76 16.37
CA GLY A 442 3.32 15.07 15.87
C GLY A 442 3.32 14.87 14.35
N LEU A 443 4.48 14.99 13.70
CA LEU A 443 4.63 14.82 12.25
C LEU A 443 5.15 13.41 11.94
N CYS A 444 4.60 12.80 10.89
CA CYS A 444 4.94 11.46 10.43
C CYS A 444 6.10 11.49 9.43
N LEU A 445 7.04 10.56 9.57
CA LEU A 445 8.13 10.31 8.62
C LEU A 445 7.58 9.86 7.26
N ALA A 446 7.99 10.50 6.17
CA ALA A 446 7.57 10.12 4.82
C ALA A 446 8.63 10.47 3.76
N PRO A 447 8.71 9.75 2.64
CA PRO A 447 9.33 10.26 1.42
C PRO A 447 8.50 11.42 0.86
N SER A 448 9.15 12.43 0.29
CA SER A 448 8.50 13.51 -0.45
C SER A 448 8.30 13.12 -1.91
N GLU A 449 7.11 13.40 -2.46
CA GLU A 449 6.80 13.20 -3.88
C GLU A 449 7.14 14.44 -4.73
N THR A 450 7.41 15.58 -4.10
CA THR A 450 7.69 16.85 -4.77
C THR A 450 9.15 17.28 -4.63
N GLU A 451 9.81 16.89 -3.53
CA GLU A 451 11.21 17.21 -3.26
C GLU A 451 12.09 16.01 -3.59
N LEU A 452 12.47 15.93 -4.87
CA LEU A 452 13.10 14.76 -5.46
C LEU A 452 14.63 14.94 -5.51
N TYR A 453 15.34 13.90 -5.12
CA TYR A 453 16.75 13.68 -5.42
C TYR A 453 16.83 13.00 -6.79
N THR A 454 17.43 13.68 -7.75
CA THR A 454 17.66 13.11 -9.08
C THR A 454 19.02 12.47 -9.12
N ARG A 455 19.07 11.15 -9.29
CA ARG A 455 20.30 10.42 -9.59
C ARG A 455 19.98 9.34 -10.59
N LEU A 456 20.89 9.15 -11.56
CA LEU A 456 20.75 8.09 -12.55
C LEU A 456 19.50 8.21 -13.44
N GLY A 457 18.86 9.39 -13.50
CA GLY A 457 17.58 9.58 -14.17
C GLY A 457 16.36 9.23 -13.30
N ASP A 458 16.56 8.55 -12.16
CA ASP A 458 15.50 8.29 -11.20
C ASP A 458 15.19 9.52 -10.38
N LYS A 459 13.90 9.71 -10.12
CA LYS A 459 13.38 10.67 -9.17
C LYS A 459 13.11 9.96 -7.86
N ILE A 460 13.96 10.20 -6.87
CA ILE A 460 13.89 9.55 -5.58
C ILE A 460 13.43 10.55 -4.53
N GLY A 461 12.40 10.22 -3.76
CA GLY A 461 11.91 11.11 -2.71
C GLY A 461 12.97 11.38 -1.64
N ARG A 462 13.20 12.66 -1.33
CA ARG A 462 13.90 13.04 -0.08
C ARG A 462 13.00 12.75 1.10
N ILE A 463 13.58 12.43 2.24
CA ILE A 463 12.81 12.10 3.43
C ILE A 463 12.48 13.37 4.21
N THR A 464 11.20 13.57 4.46
CA THR A 464 10.63 14.72 5.18
C THR A 464 9.77 14.22 6.34
N VAL A 465 9.15 15.16 7.04
CA VAL A 465 8.03 14.90 7.95
C VAL A 465 6.81 15.67 7.48
N ALA A 466 5.62 15.10 7.65
CA ALA A 466 4.34 15.70 7.24
C ALA A 466 3.26 15.47 8.30
N PRO A 467 2.15 16.23 8.30
CA PRO A 467 1.01 15.94 9.15
C PRO A 467 0.54 14.50 8.97
N CYS A 468 0.35 13.76 10.06
CA CYS A 468 -0.05 12.37 10.00
C CYS A 468 -1.47 12.22 9.42
N ASP A 469 -1.59 11.58 8.25
CA ASP A 469 -2.86 11.36 7.54
C ASP A 469 -3.25 9.88 7.43
N GLY A 470 -2.32 8.96 7.77
CA GLY A 470 -2.52 7.52 7.66
C GLY A 470 -2.32 6.95 6.26
N GLY A 471 -1.87 7.77 5.31
CA GLY A 471 -1.52 7.38 3.96
C GLY A 471 -0.38 6.37 3.93
N LEU A 472 -0.33 5.57 2.86
CA LEU A 472 0.69 4.53 2.68
C LEU A 472 2.11 5.11 2.62
N LEU A 473 2.26 6.35 2.14
CA LEU A 473 3.56 7.03 2.07
C LEU A 473 4.18 7.29 3.46
N GLN A 474 3.35 7.37 4.51
CA GLN A 474 3.80 7.60 5.89
C GLN A 474 4.05 6.30 6.67
N LYS A 475 3.79 5.15 6.05
CA LYS A 475 3.87 3.83 6.67
C LYS A 475 5.16 3.13 6.31
N TRP A 476 5.78 2.53 7.31
CA TRP A 476 7.08 1.86 7.22
C TRP A 476 7.04 0.49 7.87
N ASN A 477 7.63 -0.52 7.22
CA ASN A 477 7.76 -1.87 7.75
C ASN A 477 6.45 -2.50 8.25
N ALA A 478 5.30 -2.15 7.68
CA ALA A 478 4.20 -3.06 7.89
C ALA A 478 4.54 -4.39 7.19
N VAL A 479 4.27 -5.49 7.89
CA VAL A 479 4.07 -6.77 7.22
C VAL A 479 2.97 -6.52 6.22
N VAL A 480 3.06 -6.93 4.94
CA VAL A 480 2.01 -6.73 3.90
C VAL A 480 0.67 -7.03 4.54
N ALA A 481 0.04 -5.98 5.06
CA ALA A 481 -0.94 -6.16 6.10
C ALA A 481 -2.26 -6.20 5.33
N PRO A 482 -3.27 -6.91 5.85
CA PRO A 482 -4.36 -6.10 6.31
C PRO A 482 -5.03 -5.02 5.45
N SER A 483 -4.95 -4.91 4.11
CA SER A 483 -5.81 -3.93 3.43
C SER A 483 -7.21 -4.22 3.96
N THR A 484 -7.87 -3.17 4.47
CA THR A 484 -9.21 -3.27 5.06
C THR A 484 -10.20 -3.82 4.04
N GLY A 485 -9.79 -3.94 2.77
CA GLY A 485 -10.42 -4.65 1.70
C GLY A 485 -11.42 -3.77 0.98
N LEU A 486 -12.10 -2.86 1.69
CA LEU A 486 -13.07 -1.93 1.13
C LEU A 486 -12.42 -0.64 0.60
N THR A 487 -12.61 -0.37 -0.68
CA THR A 487 -12.30 0.89 -1.37
C THR A 487 -13.56 1.48 -2.00
N ASP A 488 -13.47 2.73 -2.48
CA ASP A 488 -14.50 3.39 -3.29
C ASP A 488 -15.88 3.49 -2.65
N ILE A 489 -15.94 3.75 -1.33
CA ILE A 489 -17.20 3.96 -0.63
C ILE A 489 -17.83 5.28 -1.12
N GLN A 490 -18.95 5.20 -1.81
CA GLN A 490 -19.68 6.36 -2.33
C GLN A 490 -21.19 6.22 -2.14
N GLU A 491 -21.85 7.32 -1.80
CA GLU A 491 -23.31 7.46 -1.81
C GLU A 491 -23.77 7.75 -3.25
N ARG A 492 -24.76 6.99 -3.75
CA ARG A 492 -25.43 7.23 -5.03
C ARG A 492 -26.88 7.68 -4.85
#